data_AF-A0AB37MUY9-F1
#
_entry.id   AF-A0AB37MUY9-F1
#
_cell.length_a   1.000
_cell.length_b   1.000
_cell.length_c   1.000
_cell.angle_alpha   90.00
_cell.angle_beta   90.00
_cell.angle_gamma   90.00
#
_symmetry.space_group_name_H-M   'P 1'
#
loop_
_entity.id
_entity.type
_entity.pdbx_description
1 polymer ?
#
loop_
_entity_poly.entity_id
_entity_poly.type
_entity_poly.pdbx_seq_one_letter_code
_entity_poly.pdbx_strand_id
1 'polypeptide(L)'
;MANSTLNAMLDYEKKAHDAASKTINSLFSLIPRGNDKWGENIIFENNFDLIFSKMAANTMGIKLARKTPVIAIQRTLFPILQHNIKKADLSSVWINKLSSLNQDAKLKFPSDFKTEALNTIYHIDNDKSHLKKDERGVVIKVKKTSTLFKNIFGKKKNELIKEYFSFPSIKGKKEEEVESIRLQYIEKCIPVFVEISASCDYAQQNPRALKYLFGIKYPIDPTIAKPSSGEYKFFTPSFLLNDEKFAIILNFRYIYGFQITNAILDEIIFKLSDNLINQIGNRYANYASRIGIISHE
;
A
#
# COMPACT_ATOMS: atom_id res chain seq x y z
N MET A 1 9.60 24.24 33.09
CA MET A 1 8.49 24.16 32.11
C MET A 1 8.71 22.92 31.27
N ALA A 2 7.92 21.86 31.49
CA ALA A 2 8.02 20.65 30.66
C ALA A 2 7.55 20.99 29.23
N ASN A 3 8.29 20.53 28.22
CA ASN A 3 7.95 20.76 26.83
C ASN A 3 6.63 20.05 26.50
N SER A 4 5.52 20.79 26.41
CA SER A 4 4.17 20.24 26.19
C SER A 4 4.05 19.41 24.90
N THR A 5 4.89 19.69 23.90
CA THR A 5 4.99 18.90 22.68
C THR A 5 5.58 17.52 22.95
N LEU A 6 6.69 17.47 23.70
CA LEU A 6 7.33 16.23 24.07
C LEU A 6 6.40 15.38 24.93
N ASN A 7 5.67 16.00 25.88
CA ASN A 7 4.69 15.30 26.69
C ASN A 7 3.57 14.66 25.86
N ALA A 8 3.10 15.32 24.80
CA ALA A 8 2.09 14.74 23.91
C ALA A 8 2.65 13.50 23.18
N MET A 9 3.86 13.59 22.62
CA MET A 9 4.51 12.47 21.94
C MET A 9 4.74 11.28 22.87
N LEU A 10 5.28 11.54 24.08
CA LEU A 10 5.51 10.52 25.10
C LEU A 10 4.20 9.90 25.62
N ASP A 11 3.10 10.66 25.66
CA ASP A 11 1.79 10.12 26.01
C ASP A 11 1.36 9.04 25.02
N TYR A 12 1.41 9.30 23.71
CA TYR A 12 1.06 8.27 22.72
C TYR A 12 2.00 7.06 22.78
N GLU A 13 3.31 7.29 22.91
CA GLU A 13 4.30 6.22 23.03
C GLU A 13 4.03 5.32 24.24
N LYS A 14 3.81 5.91 25.42
CA LYS A 14 3.45 5.17 26.63
C LYS A 14 2.17 4.36 26.44
N LYS A 15 1.13 4.97 25.86
CA LYS A 15 -0.16 4.31 25.62
C LYS A 15 -0.04 3.15 24.63
N ALA A 16 0.79 3.30 23.60
CA ALA A 16 1.09 2.23 22.66
C ALA A 16 1.86 1.08 23.34
N HIS A 17 2.83 1.39 24.21
CA HIS A 17 3.56 0.39 25.00
C HIS A 17 2.64 -0.37 25.95
N ASP A 18 1.77 0.34 26.69
CA ASP A 18 0.78 -0.27 27.58
C ASP A 18 -0.19 -1.17 26.80
N ALA A 19 -0.62 -0.75 25.60
CA ALA A 19 -1.48 -1.55 24.73
C ALA A 19 -0.78 -2.82 24.23
N ALA A 20 0.51 -2.76 23.89
CA ALA A 20 1.31 -3.92 23.53
C ALA A 20 1.41 -4.91 24.71
N SER A 21 1.71 -4.41 25.90
CA SER A 21 1.78 -5.23 27.12
C SER A 21 0.43 -5.90 27.44
N LYS A 22 -0.67 -5.16 27.36
CA LYS A 22 -2.04 -5.70 27.55
C LYS A 22 -2.38 -6.78 26.53
N THR A 23 -1.93 -6.63 25.27
CA THR A 23 -2.15 -7.62 24.21
C THR A 23 -1.57 -8.96 24.59
N ILE A 24 -0.29 -8.99 25.00
CA ILE A 24 0.38 -10.23 25.41
C ILE A 24 -0.23 -10.79 26.70
N ASN A 25 -0.43 -9.96 27.72
CA ASN A 25 -0.97 -10.41 29.00
C ASN A 25 -2.39 -10.99 28.89
N SER A 26 -3.24 -10.39 28.04
CA SER A 26 -4.60 -10.87 27.82
C SER A 26 -4.59 -12.29 27.24
N LEU A 27 -3.74 -12.57 26.25
CA LEU A 27 -3.62 -13.91 25.68
C LEU A 27 -3.00 -14.90 26.66
N PHE A 28 -1.93 -14.49 27.35
CA PHE A 28 -1.25 -15.34 28.33
C PHE A 28 -2.18 -15.79 29.46
N SER A 29 -3.08 -14.91 29.90
CA SER A 29 -4.08 -15.22 30.94
C SER A 29 -5.17 -16.19 30.50
N LEU A 30 -5.37 -16.37 29.19
CA LEU A 30 -6.39 -17.26 28.63
C LEU A 30 -5.87 -18.69 28.39
N ILE A 31 -4.56 -18.90 28.43
CA ILE A 31 -3.96 -20.21 28.17
C ILE A 31 -4.13 -21.10 29.42
N PRO A 32 -4.83 -22.25 29.30
CA PRO A 32 -5.01 -23.13 30.44
C PRO A 32 -3.68 -23.73 30.90
N ARG A 33 -3.41 -23.67 32.20
CA ARG A 33 -2.25 -24.33 32.84
C ARG A 33 -2.51 -25.77 33.25
N GLY A 34 -3.78 -26.20 33.25
CA GLY A 34 -4.17 -27.53 33.70
C GLY A 34 -3.68 -27.81 35.12
N ASN A 35 -2.96 -28.93 35.28
CA ASN A 35 -2.41 -29.39 36.55
C ASN A 35 -0.89 -29.13 36.67
N ASP A 36 -0.32 -28.22 35.88
CA ASP A 36 1.09 -27.83 36.04
C ASP A 36 1.34 -27.40 37.49
N LYS A 37 2.33 -28.02 38.15
CA LYS A 37 2.73 -27.61 39.51
C LYS A 37 3.49 -26.29 39.44
N TRP A 38 3.66 -25.64 40.59
CA TRP A 38 4.45 -24.43 40.69
C TRP A 38 5.89 -24.67 40.20
N GLY A 39 6.31 -23.95 39.16
CA GLY A 39 7.61 -24.12 38.50
C GLY A 39 7.61 -25.07 37.28
N GLU A 40 6.53 -25.82 37.05
CA GLU A 40 6.32 -26.59 35.81
C GLU A 40 5.53 -25.74 34.80
N ASN A 41 5.83 -25.90 33.51
CA ASN A 41 5.11 -25.20 32.42
C ASN A 41 4.78 -26.14 31.24
N ILE A 42 4.77 -27.46 31.45
CA ILE A 42 4.66 -28.43 30.35
C ILE A 42 3.29 -28.34 29.67
N ILE A 43 2.21 -28.34 30.46
CA ILE A 43 0.84 -28.21 29.93
C ILE A 43 0.66 -26.82 29.33
N PHE A 44 1.18 -25.79 29.99
CA PHE A 44 1.13 -24.42 29.50
C PHE A 44 1.80 -24.26 28.13
N GLU A 45 3.03 -24.75 27.94
CA GLU A 45 3.78 -24.65 26.68
C GLU A 45 3.08 -25.40 25.54
N ASN A 46 2.57 -26.60 25.81
CA ASN A 46 1.79 -27.36 24.83
C ASN A 46 0.50 -26.64 24.42
N ASN A 47 -0.23 -26.08 25.39
CA ASN A 47 -1.45 -25.32 25.12
C ASN A 47 -1.14 -24.00 24.40
N PHE A 48 -0.03 -23.33 24.73
CA PHE A 48 0.44 -22.15 24.02
C PHE A 48 0.62 -22.45 22.53
N ASP A 49 1.40 -23.48 22.19
CA ASP A 49 1.63 -23.86 20.79
C ASP A 49 0.30 -24.20 20.09
N LEU A 50 -0.53 -25.04 20.69
CA LEU A 50 -1.81 -25.44 20.09
C LEU A 50 -2.74 -24.25 19.81
N ILE A 51 -2.90 -23.35 20.78
CA ILE A 51 -3.78 -22.18 20.67
C ILE A 51 -3.22 -21.21 19.63
N PHE A 52 -1.93 -20.84 19.70
CA PHE A 52 -1.33 -19.89 18.75
C PHE A 52 -1.30 -20.46 17.32
N SER A 53 -0.98 -21.75 17.16
CA SER A 53 -1.06 -22.45 15.88
C SER A 53 -2.50 -22.47 15.32
N LYS A 54 -3.50 -22.69 16.17
CA LYS A 54 -4.92 -22.65 15.76
C LYS A 54 -5.36 -21.24 15.37
N MET A 55 -4.97 -20.22 16.13
CA MET A 55 -5.27 -18.82 15.80
C MET A 55 -4.63 -18.42 14.46
N ALA A 56 -3.35 -18.74 14.25
CA ALA A 56 -2.64 -18.50 12.99
C ALA A 56 -3.34 -19.18 11.79
N ALA A 57 -3.72 -20.44 11.96
CA ALA A 57 -4.43 -21.19 10.94
C ALA A 57 -5.82 -20.60 10.64
N ASN A 58 -6.53 -20.10 11.65
CA ASN A 58 -7.83 -19.44 11.46
C ASN A 58 -7.68 -18.07 10.77
N THR A 59 -6.61 -17.32 11.05
CA THR A 59 -6.39 -15.98 10.46
C THR A 59 -6.00 -16.04 8.98
N MET A 60 -5.12 -16.96 8.57
CA MET A 60 -4.55 -17.00 7.22
C MET A 60 -4.87 -18.27 6.43
N GLY A 61 -5.50 -19.27 7.04
CA GLY A 61 -5.62 -20.62 6.49
C GLY A 61 -4.38 -21.48 6.78
N ILE A 62 -4.59 -22.77 7.09
CA ILE A 62 -3.53 -23.69 7.55
C ILE A 62 -2.37 -23.83 6.57
N LYS A 63 -2.63 -23.85 5.25
CA LYS A 63 -1.60 -24.02 4.22
C LYS A 63 -0.63 -22.84 4.18
N LEU A 64 -1.17 -21.62 4.22
CA LEU A 64 -0.38 -20.39 4.19
C LEU A 64 0.31 -20.16 5.53
N ALA A 65 -0.38 -20.39 6.66
CA ALA A 65 0.20 -20.27 7.99
C ALA A 65 1.44 -21.16 8.17
N ARG A 66 1.44 -22.41 7.67
CA ARG A 66 2.61 -23.31 7.71
C ARG A 66 3.80 -22.80 6.91
N LYS A 67 3.57 -22.12 5.78
CA LYS A 67 4.64 -21.58 4.92
C LYS A 67 5.24 -20.29 5.48
N THR A 68 4.45 -19.52 6.24
CA THR A 68 4.87 -18.21 6.78
C THR A 68 4.41 -18.03 8.24
N PRO A 69 4.90 -18.85 9.18
CA PRO A 69 4.37 -18.89 10.56
C PRO A 69 4.56 -17.58 11.32
N VAL A 70 5.70 -16.90 11.14
CA VAL A 70 5.99 -15.62 11.80
C VAL A 70 5.01 -14.54 11.35
N ILE A 71 4.75 -14.44 10.04
CA ILE A 71 3.76 -13.49 9.47
C ILE A 71 2.35 -13.84 9.98
N ALA A 72 2.04 -15.13 10.13
CA ALA A 72 0.75 -15.57 10.63
C ALA A 72 0.52 -15.10 12.07
N ILE A 73 1.50 -15.26 12.95
CA ILE A 73 1.42 -14.73 14.31
C ILE A 73 1.28 -13.21 14.32
N GLN A 74 2.06 -12.48 13.52
CA GLN A 74 1.93 -11.03 13.43
C GLN A 74 0.51 -10.60 13.02
N ARG A 75 -0.07 -11.23 11.99
CA ARG A 75 -1.44 -10.95 11.55
C ARG A 75 -2.50 -11.35 12.56
N THR A 76 -2.26 -12.42 13.31
CA THR A 76 -3.16 -12.87 14.38
C THR A 76 -3.17 -11.90 15.56
N LEU A 77 -2.01 -11.38 15.97
CA LEU A 77 -1.88 -10.49 17.11
C LEU A 77 -2.29 -9.05 16.80
N PHE A 78 -2.12 -8.61 15.55
CA PHE A 78 -2.34 -7.21 15.16
C PHE A 78 -3.75 -6.69 15.47
N PRO A 79 -4.87 -7.41 15.21
CA PRO A 79 -6.20 -6.95 15.57
C PRO A 79 -6.39 -6.73 17.08
N ILE A 80 -5.76 -7.56 17.91
CA ILE A 80 -5.83 -7.45 19.37
C ILE A 80 -5.05 -6.24 19.84
N LEU A 81 -3.84 -6.03 19.28
CA LEU A 81 -3.06 -4.82 19.51
C LEU A 81 -3.84 -3.57 19.10
N GLN A 82 -4.42 -3.57 17.90
CA GLN A 82 -5.20 -2.45 17.39
C GLN A 82 -6.40 -2.15 18.29
N HIS A 83 -7.08 -3.17 18.79
CA HIS A 83 -8.16 -3.01 19.76
C HIS A 83 -7.69 -2.37 21.06
N ASN A 84 -6.55 -2.81 21.60
CA ASN A 84 -5.99 -2.24 22.82
C ASN A 84 -5.48 -0.80 22.62
N ILE A 85 -4.92 -0.47 21.45
CA ILE A 85 -4.57 0.90 21.09
C ILE A 85 -5.82 1.77 21.00
N LYS A 86 -6.90 1.30 20.36
CA LYS A 86 -8.17 2.04 20.26
C LYS A 86 -8.83 2.29 21.61
N LYS A 87 -8.66 1.37 22.55
CA LYS A 87 -9.14 1.51 23.94
C LYS A 87 -8.22 2.37 24.82
N ALA A 88 -7.02 2.70 24.35
CA ALA A 88 -6.11 3.52 25.13
C ALA A 88 -6.58 4.97 25.04
N ASP A 89 -7.15 5.48 26.13
CA ASP A 89 -7.51 6.90 26.22
C ASP A 89 -6.24 7.75 26.20
N LEU A 90 -6.06 8.50 25.12
CA LEU A 90 -5.04 9.53 25.02
C LEU A 90 -5.37 10.66 26.00
N SER A 91 -4.33 11.23 26.59
CA SER A 91 -4.50 12.29 27.58
C SER A 91 -5.03 13.59 26.96
N SER A 92 -5.60 14.46 27.80
CA SER A 92 -6.07 15.79 27.39
C SER A 92 -4.95 16.72 26.90
N VAL A 93 -3.67 16.33 27.03
CA VAL A 93 -2.51 17.05 26.46
C VAL A 93 -2.69 17.24 24.95
N TRP A 94 -3.30 16.27 24.25
CA TRP A 94 -3.57 16.36 22.82
C TRP A 94 -4.61 17.41 22.45
N ILE A 95 -5.62 17.64 23.29
CA ILE A 95 -6.66 18.67 23.07
C ILE A 95 -5.99 20.05 23.00
N ASN A 96 -5.12 20.33 23.97
CA ASN A 96 -4.38 21.60 24.02
C ASN A 96 -3.37 21.72 22.87
N LYS A 97 -2.76 20.60 22.46
CA LYS A 97 -1.73 20.61 21.41
C LYS A 97 -2.30 20.77 20.01
N LEU A 98 -3.51 20.27 19.76
CA LEU A 98 -4.21 20.31 18.48
C LEU A 98 -5.18 21.50 18.38
N SER A 99 -4.85 22.64 19.00
CA SER A 99 -5.72 23.82 19.08
C SER A 99 -6.12 24.39 17.71
N SER A 100 -5.31 24.18 16.67
CA SER A 100 -5.65 24.55 15.29
C SER A 100 -6.90 23.86 14.76
N LEU A 101 -7.29 22.70 15.31
CA LEU A 101 -8.55 22.02 14.93
C LEU A 101 -9.79 22.87 15.22
N ASN A 102 -9.71 23.78 16.19
CA ASN A 102 -10.82 24.66 16.58
C ASN A 102 -10.87 25.96 15.77
N GLN A 103 -10.00 26.10 14.76
CA GLN A 103 -9.96 27.28 13.89
C GLN A 103 -10.66 26.92 12.56
N ASP A 104 -11.73 27.63 12.20
CA ASP A 104 -12.54 27.42 10.98
C ASP A 104 -11.78 27.63 9.65
N ALA A 105 -10.51 28.04 9.70
CA ALA A 105 -9.68 28.16 8.52
C ALA A 105 -9.30 26.78 7.98
N LYS A 106 -9.36 26.59 6.66
CA LYS A 106 -8.88 25.38 5.97
C LYS A 106 -7.47 25.04 6.45
N LEU A 107 -7.34 24.02 7.30
CA LEU A 107 -6.06 23.53 7.80
C LEU A 107 -5.13 23.21 6.64
N LYS A 108 -3.90 23.71 6.72
CA LYS A 108 -2.84 23.47 5.74
C LYS A 108 -1.59 23.03 6.46
N PHE A 109 -0.84 22.14 5.84
CA PHE A 109 0.51 21.84 6.30
C PHE A 109 1.41 23.08 6.15
N PRO A 110 2.45 23.22 7.00
CA PRO A 110 3.53 24.19 6.80
C PRO A 110 4.15 24.08 5.41
N SER A 111 4.69 25.19 4.87
CA SER A 111 5.20 25.24 3.50
C SER A 111 6.41 24.34 3.23
N ASP A 112 7.20 24.06 4.26
CA ASP A 112 8.37 23.18 4.23
C ASP A 112 8.03 21.71 4.57
N PHE A 113 6.78 21.42 4.94
CA PHE A 113 6.36 20.07 5.27
C PHE A 113 6.28 19.17 4.02
N LYS A 114 7.07 18.11 4.03
CA LYS A 114 7.12 17.11 2.96
C LYS A 114 5.93 16.14 3.08
N THR A 115 4.76 16.55 2.61
CA THR A 115 3.55 15.72 2.58
C THR A 115 3.80 14.37 1.89
N GLU A 116 4.69 14.33 0.90
CA GLU A 116 5.06 13.12 0.18
C GLU A 116 5.80 12.11 1.06
N ALA A 117 6.59 12.57 2.04
CA ALA A 117 7.25 11.69 3.00
C ALA A 117 6.21 11.05 3.95
N LEU A 118 5.23 11.83 4.40
CA LEU A 118 4.13 11.32 5.22
C LEU A 118 3.31 10.27 4.45
N ASN A 119 2.99 10.54 3.18
CA ASN A 119 2.30 9.58 2.32
C ASN A 119 3.12 8.29 2.12
N THR A 120 4.45 8.38 1.99
CA THR A 120 5.32 7.19 1.93
C THR A 120 5.14 6.34 3.19
N ILE A 121 5.20 6.95 4.39
CA ILE A 121 5.03 6.24 5.66
C ILE A 121 3.67 5.53 5.75
N TYR A 122 2.59 6.18 5.28
CA TYR A 122 1.24 5.60 5.35
C TYR A 122 0.95 4.51 4.31
N HIS A 123 1.59 4.59 3.15
CA HIS A 123 1.12 3.87 1.97
C HIS A 123 2.16 2.98 1.30
N ILE A 124 3.42 3.05 1.68
CA ILE A 124 4.50 2.28 1.05
C ILE A 124 5.20 1.42 2.10
N ASP A 125 5.24 0.13 1.83
CA ASP A 125 6.18 -0.81 2.42
C ASP A 125 7.36 -1.00 1.44
N ASN A 126 8.52 -0.48 1.80
CA ASN A 126 9.72 -0.47 0.98
C ASN A 126 10.79 -1.49 1.44
N ASP A 127 10.54 -2.24 2.52
CA ASP A 127 11.46 -3.31 2.90
C ASP A 127 11.25 -4.49 1.95
N LYS A 128 12.17 -4.64 1.00
CA LYS A 128 12.07 -5.68 -0.04
C LYS A 128 12.39 -7.08 0.47
N SER A 129 12.97 -7.20 1.67
CA SER A 129 13.48 -8.48 2.17
C SER A 129 12.39 -9.53 2.37
N HIS A 130 11.15 -9.10 2.65
CA HIS A 130 10.00 -9.99 2.84
C HIS A 130 8.99 -9.99 1.69
N LEU A 131 9.13 -9.11 0.69
CA LEU A 131 8.15 -8.96 -0.40
C LEU A 131 8.30 -10.04 -1.48
N LYS A 132 7.17 -10.55 -1.97
CA LYS A 132 7.11 -11.51 -3.09
C LYS A 132 6.23 -11.00 -4.23
N LYS A 133 6.52 -11.41 -5.45
CA LYS A 133 5.83 -10.93 -6.67
C LYS A 133 4.34 -11.31 -6.71
N ASP A 134 3.92 -12.33 -5.96
CA ASP A 134 2.53 -12.78 -5.84
C ASP A 134 1.76 -12.12 -4.70
N GLU A 135 2.39 -11.19 -3.96
CA GLU A 135 1.69 -10.46 -2.93
C GLU A 135 0.80 -9.37 -3.50
N ARG A 136 -0.38 -9.23 -2.89
CA ARG A 136 -1.30 -8.16 -3.22
C ARG A 136 -0.68 -6.79 -2.97
N GLY A 137 -0.84 -5.89 -3.94
CA GLY A 137 -0.38 -4.50 -3.84
C GLY A 137 1.09 -4.28 -4.18
N VAL A 138 1.84 -5.32 -4.53
CA VAL A 138 3.22 -5.14 -4.99
C VAL A 138 3.25 -4.39 -6.31
N VAL A 139 4.18 -3.45 -6.38
CA VAL A 139 4.48 -2.66 -7.57
C VAL A 139 5.73 -3.26 -8.20
N ILE A 140 5.56 -3.85 -9.38
CA ILE A 140 6.62 -4.54 -10.12
C ILE A 140 6.98 -3.72 -11.34
N LYS A 141 8.26 -3.54 -11.58
CA LYS A 141 8.75 -2.88 -12.80
C LYS A 141 8.46 -3.74 -14.02
N VAL A 142 8.10 -3.11 -15.13
CA VAL A 142 7.93 -3.81 -16.40
C VAL A 142 9.30 -3.98 -17.06
N LYS A 143 9.64 -5.21 -17.45
CA LYS A 143 10.90 -5.49 -18.15
C LYS A 143 10.93 -4.77 -19.51
N LYS A 144 11.92 -3.88 -19.69
CA LYS A 144 12.02 -2.97 -20.84
C LYS A 144 12.64 -3.58 -22.10
N THR A 145 12.84 -4.90 -22.17
CA THR A 145 13.38 -5.53 -23.39
C THR A 145 12.42 -5.28 -24.56
N SER A 146 12.90 -4.58 -25.59
CA SER A 146 12.09 -4.00 -26.67
C SER A 146 11.17 -5.02 -27.34
N THR A 147 11.66 -6.25 -27.56
CA THR A 147 10.89 -7.34 -28.17
C THR A 147 9.75 -7.80 -27.28
N LEU A 148 10.01 -8.09 -25.99
CA LEU A 148 8.99 -8.58 -25.07
C LEU A 148 7.90 -7.52 -24.80
N PHE A 149 8.32 -6.27 -24.60
CA PHE A 149 7.39 -5.17 -24.35
C PHE A 149 6.48 -4.95 -25.57
N LYS A 150 7.06 -4.89 -26.77
CA LYS A 150 6.28 -4.74 -28.01
C LYS A 150 5.35 -5.93 -28.25
N ASN A 151 5.77 -7.15 -27.92
CA ASN A 151 4.92 -8.34 -28.09
C ASN A 151 3.68 -8.32 -27.17
N ILE A 152 3.80 -7.80 -25.96
CA ILE A 152 2.69 -7.76 -24.99
C ILE A 152 1.76 -6.57 -25.26
N PHE A 153 2.33 -5.42 -25.62
CA PHE A 153 1.58 -4.17 -25.71
C PHE A 153 1.31 -3.71 -27.15
N GLY A 154 1.91 -4.34 -28.15
CA GLY A 154 1.86 -3.95 -29.57
C GLY A 154 2.61 -2.67 -29.92
N LYS A 155 3.14 -1.93 -28.93
CA LYS A 155 3.71 -0.58 -29.08
C LYS A 155 5.03 -0.44 -28.36
N LYS A 156 5.83 0.55 -28.74
CA LYS A 156 7.02 0.93 -27.96
C LYS A 156 6.60 1.63 -26.67
N LYS A 157 7.48 1.63 -25.66
CA LYS A 157 7.27 2.29 -24.36
C LYS A 157 6.73 3.72 -24.52
N ASN A 158 7.39 4.55 -25.32
CA ASN A 158 7.07 5.98 -25.40
C ASN A 158 5.73 6.24 -26.08
N GLU A 159 5.45 5.50 -27.16
CA GLU A 159 4.17 5.53 -27.86
C GLU A 159 3.04 5.18 -26.89
N LEU A 160 3.22 4.09 -26.14
CA LEU A 160 2.24 3.61 -25.18
C LEU A 160 2.02 4.60 -24.03
N ILE A 161 3.08 5.13 -23.43
CA ILE A 161 2.97 6.10 -22.33
C ILE A 161 2.29 7.39 -22.81
N LYS A 162 2.66 7.89 -24.00
CA LYS A 162 2.05 9.08 -24.60
C LYS A 162 0.55 8.90 -24.80
N GLU A 163 0.14 7.75 -25.33
CA GLU A 163 -1.26 7.43 -25.60
C GLU A 163 -2.07 7.17 -24.32
N TYR A 164 -1.56 6.33 -23.41
CA TYR A 164 -2.34 5.83 -22.28
C TYR A 164 -2.47 6.84 -21.15
N PHE A 165 -1.51 7.76 -21.03
CA PHE A 165 -1.48 8.72 -19.94
C PHE A 165 -1.69 10.17 -20.37
N SER A 166 -1.55 10.52 -21.66
CA SER A 166 -1.83 11.85 -22.22
C SER A 166 -1.26 13.01 -21.38
N PHE A 167 -0.02 13.40 -21.65
CA PHE A 167 0.65 14.47 -20.91
C PHE A 167 0.14 15.84 -21.41
N PRO A 168 -0.12 16.82 -20.52
CA PRO A 168 -0.66 18.11 -20.93
C PRO A 168 0.42 18.97 -21.60
N SER A 169 0.00 20.10 -22.15
CA SER A 169 0.89 21.16 -22.61
C SER A 169 1.75 21.70 -21.46
N ILE A 170 3.00 22.08 -21.77
CA ILE A 170 3.92 22.71 -20.81
C ILE A 170 3.65 24.21 -20.85
N LYS A 171 3.36 24.82 -19.69
CA LYS A 171 3.02 26.24 -19.60
C LYS A 171 4.15 27.10 -20.18
N GLY A 172 3.80 28.04 -21.06
CA GLY A 172 4.70 29.07 -21.58
C GLY A 172 5.68 28.63 -22.67
N LYS A 173 5.49 27.46 -23.30
CA LYS A 173 6.35 26.97 -24.39
C LYS A 173 5.58 26.70 -25.69
N LYS A 174 6.24 26.87 -26.84
CA LYS A 174 5.73 26.52 -28.18
C LYS A 174 5.68 25.00 -28.35
N GLU A 175 4.73 24.46 -29.10
CA GLU A 175 4.46 23.01 -29.18
C GLU A 175 5.69 22.16 -29.59
N GLU A 176 6.57 22.69 -30.44
CA GLU A 176 7.82 22.01 -30.85
C GLU A 176 8.82 21.83 -29.69
N GLU A 177 8.99 22.84 -28.84
CA GLU A 177 9.78 22.74 -27.61
C GLU A 177 9.10 21.84 -26.58
N VAL A 178 7.76 21.86 -26.54
CA VAL A 178 6.96 21.04 -25.63
C VAL A 178 7.14 19.55 -25.96
N GLU A 179 7.13 19.15 -27.23
CA GLU A 179 7.29 17.74 -27.62
C GLU A 179 8.66 17.18 -27.20
N SER A 180 9.74 17.96 -27.37
CA SER A 180 11.09 17.53 -26.97
C SER A 180 11.19 17.29 -25.46
N ILE A 181 10.65 18.21 -24.65
CA ILE A 181 10.63 18.08 -23.18
C ILE A 181 9.71 16.93 -22.75
N ARG A 182 8.57 16.77 -23.41
CA ARG A 182 7.61 15.68 -23.19
C ARG A 182 8.27 14.32 -23.42
N LEU A 183 9.01 14.14 -24.50
CA LEU A 183 9.75 12.89 -24.78
C LEU A 183 10.83 12.61 -23.74
N GLN A 184 11.63 13.61 -23.37
CA GLN A 184 12.64 13.48 -22.31
C GLN A 184 12.01 13.08 -20.97
N TYR A 185 10.81 13.60 -20.68
CA TYR A 185 10.11 13.29 -19.44
C TYR A 185 9.42 11.93 -19.45
N ILE A 186 8.85 11.52 -20.59
CA ILE A 186 8.34 10.16 -20.81
C ILE A 186 9.46 9.13 -20.59
N GLU A 187 10.71 9.47 -20.94
CA GLU A 187 11.83 8.57 -20.68
C GLU A 187 12.07 8.32 -19.19
N LYS A 188 11.89 9.35 -18.35
CA LYS A 188 11.97 9.24 -16.89
C LYS A 188 10.83 8.40 -16.29
N CYS A 189 9.70 8.27 -16.98
CA CYS A 189 8.60 7.42 -16.52
C CYS A 189 9.00 5.94 -16.58
N ILE A 190 8.71 5.21 -15.50
CA ILE A 190 8.98 3.78 -15.40
C ILE A 190 7.64 3.04 -15.49
N PRO A 191 7.41 2.20 -16.53
CA PRO A 191 6.21 1.39 -16.59
C PRO A 191 6.21 0.36 -15.46
N VAL A 192 5.06 0.18 -14.82
CA VAL A 192 4.88 -0.70 -13.66
C VAL A 192 3.60 -1.53 -13.80
N PHE A 193 3.58 -2.66 -13.11
CA PHE A 193 2.39 -3.43 -12.80
C PHE A 193 2.08 -3.34 -11.31
N VAL A 194 0.80 -3.22 -10.97
CA VAL A 194 0.32 -3.28 -9.59
C VAL A 194 -0.63 -4.46 -9.44
N GLU A 195 -0.29 -5.39 -8.54
CA GLU A 195 -1.12 -6.56 -8.24
C GLU A 195 -2.38 -6.12 -7.47
N ILE A 196 -3.56 -6.49 -7.98
CA ILE A 196 -4.86 -6.06 -7.43
C ILE A 196 -5.84 -7.22 -7.17
N SER A 197 -5.36 -8.47 -7.10
CA SER A 197 -6.23 -9.62 -6.82
C SER A 197 -6.98 -9.43 -5.49
N ALA A 198 -8.15 -10.07 -5.36
CA ALA A 198 -8.92 -10.00 -4.13
C ALA A 198 -8.17 -10.65 -2.95
N SER A 199 -8.38 -10.12 -1.74
CA SER A 199 -7.75 -10.62 -0.51
C SER A 199 -8.12 -12.08 -0.20
N CYS A 200 -9.37 -12.47 -0.42
CA CYS A 200 -9.86 -13.84 -0.24
C CYS A 200 -9.15 -14.83 -1.18
N ASP A 201 -8.93 -14.38 -2.40
CA ASP A 201 -8.24 -15.11 -3.45
C ASP A 201 -6.77 -15.32 -3.08
N TYR A 202 -6.10 -14.31 -2.52
CA TYR A 202 -4.72 -14.43 -2.02
C TYR A 202 -4.58 -15.45 -0.87
N ALA A 203 -5.56 -15.52 0.03
CA ALA A 203 -5.54 -16.45 1.17
C ALA A 203 -5.59 -17.94 0.75
N GLN A 204 -6.21 -18.26 -0.39
CA GLN A 204 -6.41 -19.65 -0.82
C GLN A 204 -5.21 -20.28 -1.54
N GLN A 205 -4.22 -19.49 -2.00
CA GLN A 205 -3.01 -19.95 -2.71
C GLN A 205 -3.22 -20.92 -3.89
N ASN A 206 -4.38 -20.90 -4.54
CA ASN A 206 -4.61 -21.73 -5.70
C ASN A 206 -3.76 -21.24 -6.89
N PRO A 207 -3.15 -22.14 -7.71
CA PRO A 207 -2.45 -21.74 -8.93
C PRO A 207 -3.40 -20.94 -9.83
N ARG A 208 -3.08 -19.67 -10.09
CA ARG A 208 -3.88 -18.80 -10.94
C ARG A 208 -3.05 -17.73 -11.63
N ALA A 209 -3.59 -17.18 -12.71
CA ALA A 209 -3.11 -15.92 -13.23
C ALA A 209 -3.44 -14.79 -12.23
N LEU A 210 -2.41 -14.07 -11.79
CA LEU A 210 -2.53 -12.89 -10.93
C LEU A 210 -2.97 -11.69 -11.77
N LYS A 211 -3.83 -10.85 -11.20
CA LYS A 211 -4.40 -9.69 -11.89
C LYS A 211 -3.55 -8.45 -11.62
N TYR A 212 -2.99 -7.90 -12.69
CA TYR A 212 -2.17 -6.70 -12.64
C TYR A 212 -2.80 -5.54 -13.39
N LEU A 213 -2.86 -4.38 -12.75
CA LEU A 213 -3.11 -3.11 -13.43
C LEU A 213 -1.80 -2.57 -13.99
N PHE A 214 -1.83 -2.14 -15.24
CA PHE A 214 -0.71 -1.42 -15.83
C PHE A 214 -0.72 0.06 -15.42
N GLY A 215 0.46 0.59 -15.17
CA GLY A 215 0.67 1.96 -14.75
C GLY A 215 2.05 2.50 -15.09
N ILE A 216 2.30 3.74 -14.66
CA ILE A 216 3.62 4.34 -14.66
C ILE A 216 3.97 4.89 -13.28
N LYS A 217 5.22 4.70 -12.85
CA LYS A 217 5.86 5.56 -11.85
C LYS A 217 6.22 6.87 -12.53
N TYR A 218 5.46 7.89 -12.20
CA TYR A 218 5.51 9.23 -12.75
C TYR A 218 6.33 10.13 -11.81
N PRO A 219 7.52 10.62 -12.21
CA PRO A 219 8.32 11.52 -11.39
C PRO A 219 7.61 12.86 -11.25
N ILE A 220 7.45 13.42 -10.06
CA ILE A 220 6.75 14.69 -9.90
C ILE A 220 7.69 15.84 -10.24
N ASP A 221 7.32 16.61 -11.27
CA ASP A 221 8.04 17.80 -11.70
C ASP A 221 7.05 18.99 -11.72
N PRO A 222 7.28 20.06 -10.93
CA PRO A 222 6.36 21.19 -10.87
C PRO A 222 6.28 21.98 -12.19
N THR A 223 7.26 21.81 -13.08
CA THR A 223 7.27 22.46 -14.40
C THR A 223 6.37 21.75 -15.41
N ILE A 224 5.98 20.51 -15.12
CA ILE A 224 5.16 19.67 -16.00
C ILE A 224 3.78 19.49 -15.36
N ALA A 225 2.75 19.89 -16.10
CA ALA A 225 1.39 19.71 -15.63
C ALA A 225 1.05 18.21 -15.46
N LYS A 226 0.27 17.90 -14.42
CA LYS A 226 -0.20 16.52 -14.19
C LYS A 226 -1.03 16.05 -15.39
N PRO A 227 -0.85 14.80 -15.85
CA PRO A 227 -1.66 14.24 -16.92
C PRO A 227 -3.17 14.35 -16.64
N SER A 228 -3.97 14.49 -17.70
CA SER A 228 -5.41 14.72 -17.56
C SER A 228 -6.08 13.61 -16.74
N SER A 229 -6.92 14.01 -15.78
CA SER A 229 -7.68 13.09 -14.92
C SER A 229 -8.93 12.61 -15.67
N GLY A 230 -8.78 11.53 -16.44
CA GLY A 230 -9.93 10.75 -16.90
C GLY A 230 -10.36 9.76 -15.82
N GLU A 231 -11.63 9.37 -15.79
CA GLU A 231 -12.13 8.41 -14.80
C GLU A 231 -11.49 7.01 -14.91
N TYR A 232 -10.91 6.71 -16.08
CA TYR A 232 -10.12 5.50 -16.34
C TYR A 232 -8.70 5.56 -15.75
N LYS A 233 -8.27 6.70 -15.19
CA LYS A 233 -6.96 6.84 -14.55
C LYS A 233 -7.13 6.97 -13.05
N PHE A 234 -6.18 6.40 -12.32
CA PHE A 234 -6.06 6.61 -10.88
C PHE A 234 -4.67 7.14 -10.56
N PHE A 235 -4.63 8.25 -9.84
CA PHE A 235 -3.41 8.85 -9.33
C PHE A 235 -3.30 8.51 -7.85
N THR A 236 -2.21 7.85 -7.45
CA THR A 236 -1.90 7.74 -6.03
C THR A 236 -1.57 9.12 -5.46
N PRO A 237 -1.57 9.26 -4.12
CA PRO A 237 -0.84 10.33 -3.48
C PRO A 237 0.61 10.39 -3.98
N SER A 238 1.20 11.57 -3.83
CA SER A 238 2.62 11.79 -4.10
C SER A 238 3.46 11.16 -2.99
N PHE A 239 4.56 10.52 -3.35
CA PHE A 239 5.47 9.81 -2.47
C PHE A 239 6.88 10.36 -2.59
N LEU A 240 7.66 10.23 -1.52
CA LEU A 240 9.09 10.52 -1.48
C LEU A 240 9.84 9.24 -1.09
N LEU A 241 10.69 8.74 -1.97
CA LEU A 241 11.52 7.56 -1.71
C LEU A 241 12.90 7.76 -2.34
N ASN A 242 13.98 7.55 -1.57
CA ASN A 242 15.36 7.77 -2.02
C ASN A 242 15.55 9.17 -2.65
N ASP A 243 14.99 10.20 -2.00
CA ASP A 243 14.96 11.60 -2.45
C ASP A 243 14.24 11.87 -3.78
N GLU A 244 13.60 10.85 -4.37
CA GLU A 244 12.78 11.00 -5.57
C GLU A 244 11.30 11.22 -5.21
N LYS A 245 10.72 12.31 -5.71
CA LYS A 245 9.28 12.55 -5.64
C LYS A 245 8.57 11.90 -6.83
N PHE A 246 7.55 11.09 -6.57
CA PHE A 246 6.80 10.43 -7.65
C PHE A 246 5.36 10.14 -7.24
N ALA A 247 4.53 9.75 -8.21
CA ALA A 247 3.23 9.12 -8.00
C ALA A 247 3.11 7.90 -8.92
N ILE A 248 2.22 6.97 -8.59
CA ILE A 248 1.81 5.92 -9.53
C ILE A 248 0.53 6.38 -10.22
N ILE A 249 0.55 6.32 -11.55
CA ILE A 249 -0.64 6.54 -12.37
C ILE A 249 -1.03 5.19 -12.95
N LEU A 250 -2.20 4.69 -12.56
CA LEU A 250 -2.77 3.45 -13.06
C LEU A 250 -3.77 3.76 -14.16
N ASN A 251 -3.86 2.87 -15.14
CA ASN A 251 -4.87 2.95 -16.19
C ASN A 251 -5.78 1.72 -16.14
N PHE A 252 -7.03 1.93 -15.76
CA PHE A 252 -8.05 0.89 -15.56
C PHE A 252 -8.49 0.18 -16.84
N ARG A 253 -8.10 0.67 -18.03
CA ARG A 253 -8.34 -0.02 -19.30
C ARG A 253 -7.35 -1.16 -19.55
N TYR A 254 -6.24 -1.20 -18.82
CA TYR A 254 -5.13 -2.11 -19.11
C TYR A 254 -4.87 -3.04 -17.93
N ILE A 255 -5.54 -4.19 -17.97
CA ILE A 255 -5.44 -5.24 -16.98
C ILE A 255 -4.92 -6.50 -17.63
N TYR A 256 -3.99 -7.13 -16.94
CA TYR A 256 -3.31 -8.32 -17.44
C TYR A 256 -3.37 -9.44 -16.40
N GLY A 257 -3.62 -10.65 -16.89
CA GLY A 257 -3.44 -11.87 -16.13
C GLY A 257 -2.05 -12.45 -16.40
N PHE A 258 -1.19 -12.51 -15.39
CA PHE A 258 0.13 -13.11 -15.52
C PHE A 258 0.37 -14.21 -14.49
N GLN A 259 1.10 -15.25 -14.89
CA GLN A 259 1.77 -16.13 -13.94
C GLN A 259 2.92 -15.37 -13.28
N ILE A 260 3.25 -15.70 -12.03
CA ILE A 260 4.35 -15.04 -11.28
C ILE A 260 5.71 -15.16 -11.99
N THR A 261 5.89 -16.22 -12.78
CA THR A 261 7.10 -16.52 -13.56
C THR A 261 7.14 -15.80 -14.91
N ASN A 262 6.14 -14.98 -15.25
CA ASN A 262 6.12 -14.30 -16.53
C ASN A 262 7.32 -13.35 -16.68
N ALA A 263 8.05 -13.48 -17.79
CA ALA A 263 9.28 -12.74 -18.05
C ALA A 263 9.12 -11.21 -18.10
N ILE A 264 7.90 -10.69 -18.24
CA ILE A 264 7.63 -9.24 -18.24
C ILE A 264 7.69 -8.64 -16.84
N LEU A 265 7.50 -9.45 -15.80
CA LEU A 265 7.53 -9.06 -14.40
C LEU A 265 8.99 -9.01 -13.92
N ASP A 266 9.57 -7.81 -13.87
CA ASP A 266 10.96 -7.57 -13.49
C ASP A 266 11.10 -7.50 -11.95
N GLU A 267 11.84 -6.53 -11.42
CA GLU A 267 12.04 -6.35 -9.98
C GLU A 267 10.84 -5.73 -9.25
N ILE A 268 10.67 -6.08 -7.97
CA ILE A 268 9.73 -5.41 -7.05
C ILE A 268 10.31 -4.03 -6.70
N ILE A 269 9.50 -3.00 -6.84
CA ILE A 269 9.86 -1.63 -6.45
C ILE A 269 9.52 -1.41 -4.97
N PHE A 270 8.27 -1.67 -4.59
CA PHE A 270 7.74 -1.60 -3.22
C PHE A 270 6.35 -2.26 -3.18
N LYS A 271 5.70 -2.26 -2.01
CA LYS A 271 4.30 -2.67 -1.86
C LYS A 271 3.44 -1.52 -1.36
N LEU A 272 2.27 -1.36 -1.97
CA LEU A 272 1.27 -0.39 -1.52
C LEU A 272 0.47 -0.96 -0.34
N SER A 273 0.08 -0.10 0.60
CA SER A 273 -0.72 -0.52 1.75
C SER A 273 -2.11 -1.01 1.36
N ASP A 274 -2.67 -1.94 2.14
CA ASP A 274 -3.98 -2.54 1.86
C ASP A 274 -5.09 -1.51 1.70
N ASN A 275 -5.06 -0.43 2.49
CA ASN A 275 -6.03 0.66 2.37
C ASN A 275 -5.99 1.31 0.98
N LEU A 276 -4.80 1.62 0.47
CA LEU A 276 -4.66 2.25 -0.84
C LEU A 276 -5.03 1.28 -1.97
N ILE A 277 -4.65 0.00 -1.86
CA ILE A 277 -5.07 -1.01 -2.85
C ILE A 277 -6.58 -1.23 -2.82
N ASN A 278 -7.24 -1.19 -1.66
CA ASN A 278 -8.69 -1.28 -1.58
C ASN A 278 -9.36 -0.08 -2.27
N GLN A 279 -8.82 1.13 -2.11
CA GLN A 279 -9.30 2.30 -2.84
C GLN A 279 -9.12 2.15 -4.36
N ILE A 280 -7.95 1.67 -4.81
CA ILE A 280 -7.68 1.37 -6.22
C ILE A 280 -8.67 0.33 -6.75
N GLY A 281 -8.85 -0.77 -6.02
CA GLY A 281 -9.76 -1.86 -6.37
C GLY A 281 -11.22 -1.40 -6.47
N ASN A 282 -11.70 -0.60 -5.51
CA ASN A 282 -13.05 -0.03 -5.54
C ASN A 282 -13.26 0.92 -6.73
N ARG A 283 -12.27 1.80 -6.99
CA ARG A 283 -12.32 2.71 -8.15
C ARG A 283 -12.30 1.96 -9.47
N TYR A 284 -11.49 0.90 -9.55
CA TYR A 284 -11.46 0.01 -10.70
C TYR A 284 -12.79 -0.71 -10.90
N ALA A 285 -13.37 -1.30 -9.85
CA ALA A 285 -14.66 -1.99 -9.92
C ALA A 285 -15.77 -1.06 -10.44
N ASN A 286 -15.84 0.17 -9.91
CA ASN A 286 -16.79 1.19 -10.38
C ASN A 286 -16.55 1.62 -11.84
N TYR A 287 -15.28 1.63 -12.29
CA TYR A 287 -14.96 1.90 -13.68
C TYR A 287 -15.38 0.75 -14.60
N ALA A 288 -15.13 -0.49 -14.19
CA ALA A 288 -15.47 -1.69 -14.97
C ALA A 288 -16.98 -1.97 -15.02
N SER A 289 -17.73 -1.59 -13.99
CA SER A 289 -19.17 -1.80 -13.89
C SER A 289 -20.02 -0.77 -14.65
N ARG A 290 -19.42 0.07 -15.49
CA ARG A 290 -20.16 1.06 -16.29
C ARG A 290 -21.14 0.35 -17.21
N ILE A 291 -22.40 0.40 -16.82
CA ILE A 291 -23.53 0.00 -17.66
C ILE A 291 -23.58 1.03 -18.78
N GLY A 292 -23.56 0.58 -20.04
CA GLY A 292 -23.82 1.47 -21.17
C GLY A 292 -25.18 2.14 -20.96
N ILE A 293 -25.34 3.42 -21.32
CA ILE A 293 -26.65 4.06 -21.25
C ILE A 293 -27.58 3.30 -22.21
N ILE A 294 -28.55 2.57 -21.68
CA ILE A 294 -29.53 1.77 -22.47
C ILE A 294 -30.80 2.60 -22.74
N SER A 295 -30.96 3.76 -22.12
CA SER A 295 -32.12 4.64 -22.33
C SER A 295 -31.76 5.84 -23.21
N HIS A 296 -32.46 5.99 -24.32
CA HIS A 296 -32.55 7.25 -25.05
C HIS A 296 -33.81 7.98 -24.60
N GLU A 297 -33.69 8.88 -23.63
CA GLU A 297 -34.66 9.94 -23.30
C GLU A 297 -33.91 11.21 -22.88
#